data_AF-A0A7W4DW34-F1
#
_entry.id   AF-A0A7W4DW34-F1
#
_cell.length_a   1.000
_cell.length_b   1.000
_cell.length_c   1.000
_cell.angle_alpha   90.00
_cell.angle_beta   90.00
_cell.angle_gamma   90.00
#
_symmetry.space_group_name_H-M   'P 1'
#
loop_
_entity.id
_entity.type
_entity.pdbx_description
1 polymer ?
#
loop_
_entity_poly.entity_id
_entity_poly.type
_entity_poly.pdbx_seq_one_letter_code
_entity_poly.pdbx_strand_id
1 'polypeptide(L)' 'MSTRSLFDILSEVRGPKLTKIAQIDRVIDWAPVRAVIETVHTTGSTPTGRPSYDGLMLFKIELLRVWYG' A
#
# COMPACT_ATOMS: atom_id res chain seq x y z
N MET A 1 -16.43 10.13 19.22
CA MET A 1 -16.10 8.93 18.40
C MET A 1 -14.60 8.93 18.23
N SER A 2 -13.88 7.99 18.85
CA SER A 2 -12.42 7.90 18.71
C SER A 2 -12.13 7.18 17.39
N THR A 3 -11.61 7.90 16.40
CA THR A 3 -11.16 7.32 15.13
C THR A 3 -9.92 6.48 15.41
N ARG A 4 -10.05 5.15 15.32
CA ARG A 4 -8.91 4.24 15.46
C ARG A 4 -7.93 4.51 14.32
N SER A 5 -6.68 4.81 14.66
CA SER A 5 -5.64 4.98 13.64
C SER A 5 -5.38 3.65 12.96
N LEU A 6 -5.05 3.67 11.68
CA LEU A 6 -4.58 2.46 10.97
C LEU A 6 -3.41 1.81 11.72
N PHE A 7 -2.55 2.62 12.33
CA PHE A 7 -1.44 2.14 13.16
C PHE A 7 -1.92 1.31 14.35
N ASP A 8 -2.99 1.73 15.03
CA ASP A 8 -3.52 1.03 16.20
C ASP A 8 -4.05 -0.35 15.80
N ILE A 9 -4.82 -0.40 14.70
CA ILE A 9 -5.37 -1.63 14.12
C ILE A 9 -4.24 -2.58 13.71
N LEU A 10 -3.19 -2.05 13.05
CA LEU A 10 -2.06 -2.84 12.57
C LEU A 10 -1.16 -3.33 13.72
N SER A 11 -1.09 -2.57 14.81
CA SER A 11 -0.35 -2.95 16.03
C SER A 11 -1.04 -4.07 16.82
N GLU A 12 -2.36 -4.17 16.72
CA GLU A 12 -3.20 -5.17 17.38
C GLU A 12 -3.08 -6.55 16.71
N VAL A 13 -2.71 -6.61 15.42
CA VAL A 13 -2.56 -7.83 14.60
C VAL A 13 -1.24 -8.60 14.88
N ARG A 14 -0.66 -8.47 16.08
CA ARG A 14 0.62 -9.10 16.47
C ARG A 14 0.65 -10.63 16.29
N GLY A 15 1.16 -11.07 15.14
CA GLY A 15 1.72 -12.40 14.86
C GLY A 15 3.24 -12.35 14.66
N PRO A 16 3.95 -13.50 14.66
CA PRO A 16 5.41 -13.59 14.82
C PRO A 16 6.18 -12.85 13.73
N LYS A 17 7.18 -12.03 14.12
CA LYS A 17 8.32 -11.45 13.36
C LYS A 17 8.14 -11.20 11.84
N LEU A 18 6.94 -10.89 11.37
CA LEU A 18 6.73 -10.50 9.98
C LEU A 18 7.18 -9.04 9.81
N THR A 19 7.73 -8.71 8.65
CA THR A 19 8.01 -7.31 8.31
C THR A 19 6.69 -6.53 8.38
N LYS A 20 6.72 -5.28 8.83
CA LYS A 20 5.52 -4.45 8.98
C LYS A 20 4.65 -4.40 7.70
N ILE A 21 5.29 -4.50 6.53
CA ILE A 21 4.62 -4.64 5.22
C ILE A 21 3.75 -5.90 5.16
N ALA A 22 4.25 -7.05 5.61
CA ALA A 22 3.48 -8.30 5.61
C ALA A 22 2.30 -8.28 6.60
N GLN A 23 2.35 -7.44 7.64
CA GLN A 23 1.20 -7.20 8.51
C GLN A 23 0.14 -6.35 7.80
N ILE A 24 0.56 -5.30 7.09
CA ILE A 24 -0.33 -4.45 6.28
C ILE A 24 -0.99 -5.26 5.16
N ASP A 25 -0.19 -6.08 4.46
CA ASP A 25 -0.67 -6.93 3.38
C ASP A 25 -1.74 -7.94 3.84
N ARG A 26 -1.80 -8.25 5.13
CA ARG A 26 -2.81 -9.14 5.71
C ARG A 26 -4.10 -8.41 6.10
N VAL A 27 -4.02 -7.12 6.42
CA VAL A 27 -5.15 -6.32 6.94
C VAL A 27 -5.86 -5.56 5.83
N ILE A 28 -5.13 -5.15 4.79
CA ILE A 28 -5.67 -4.36 3.69
C ILE A 28 -6.03 -5.29 2.53
N ASP A 29 -7.29 -5.24 2.10
CA ASP A 29 -7.67 -5.75 0.80
C ASP A 29 -7.14 -4.80 -0.29
N TRP A 30 -6.17 -5.28 -1.07
CA TRP A 30 -5.53 -4.48 -2.11
C TRP A 30 -6.36 -4.37 -3.40
N ALA A 31 -7.36 -5.23 -3.62
CA ALA A 31 -8.18 -5.19 -4.82
C ALA A 31 -8.93 -3.84 -4.99
N PRO A 32 -9.67 -3.33 -3.99
CA PRO A 32 -10.33 -2.04 -4.10
C PRO A 32 -9.34 -0.86 -4.15
N VAL A 33 -8.21 -0.97 -3.43
CA VAL A 33 -7.16 0.07 -3.43
C VAL A 33 -6.55 0.19 -4.83
N ARG A 34 -6.25 -0.94 -5.46
CA ARG A 34 -5.73 -1.01 -6.82
C ARG A 34 -6.72 -0.41 -7.82
N ALA A 35 -8.01 -0.73 -7.71
CA ALA A 35 -9.03 -0.17 -8.59
C ALA A 35 -9.06 1.37 -8.51
N VAL A 36 -8.99 1.95 -7.30
CA VAL A 36 -8.93 3.41 -7.11
C VAL A 36 -7.64 3.99 -7.70
N ILE A 37 -6.49 3.36 -7.45
CA ILE A 37 -5.21 3.82 -8.01
C ILE A 37 -5.24 3.80 -9.53
N GLU A 38 -5.76 2.73 -10.14
CA GLU A 38 -5.86 2.62 -11.60
C GLU A 38 -6.79 3.67 -12.22
N THR A 39 -7.76 4.22 -11.48
CA THR A 39 -8.59 5.33 -11.99
C THR A 39 -7.81 6.64 -12.16
N VAL A 40 -6.82 6.90 -11.30
CA VAL A 40 -6.02 8.13 -11.30
C VAL A 40 -4.64 7.93 -11.91
N HIS A 41 -4.20 6.68 -11.98
CA HIS A 41 -2.91 6.25 -12.49
C HIS A 41 -3.16 5.17 -13.54
N THR A 42 -3.72 5.58 -14.67
CA THR A 42 -3.70 4.75 -15.87
C THR A 42 -2.24 4.68 -16.30
N THR A 43 -1.57 3.56 -16.05
CA THR A 43 -0.23 3.29 -16.58
C THR A 43 -0.32 3.30 -18.10
N GLY A 44 -0.23 4.48 -18.70
CA GLY A 44 -0.06 4.64 -20.13
C GLY A 44 1.22 3.89 -20.47
N SER A 45 1.09 2.87 -21.32
CA SER A 45 2.23 2.15 -21.87
C SER A 45 3.19 3.19 -22.43
N THR A 46 4.26 3.47 -21.71
CA THR A 46 5.28 4.42 -22.15
C THR A 46 5.93 3.79 -23.39
N PRO A 47 6.05 4.52 -24.52
CA PRO A 47 6.67 3.98 -25.74
C PRO A 47 8.13 3.54 -25.56
N THR A 48 8.72 3.87 -24.41
CA THR A 48 10.15 3.79 -24.10
C THR A 48 10.62 2.46 -23.52
N GLY A 49 9.80 1.40 -23.55
CA GLY A 49 10.26 0.02 -23.30
C GLY A 49 10.70 -0.32 -21.87
N ARG A 50 10.62 0.63 -20.92
CA ARG A 50 10.76 0.35 -19.49
C ARG A 50 9.37 0.32 -18.87
N PRO A 51 8.95 -0.78 -18.20
CA PRO A 51 7.68 -0.79 -17.51
C PRO A 51 7.69 0.32 -16.46
N SER A 52 6.76 1.26 -16.58
CA SER A 52 6.49 2.20 -15.50
C SER A 52 6.14 1.38 -14.26
N TYR A 53 6.66 1.76 -13.08
CA TYR A 53 6.32 1.08 -11.85
C TYR A 53 4.80 1.02 -11.69
N ASP A 54 4.30 -0.14 -11.27
CA ASP A 54 2.87 -0.32 -11.02
C ASP A 54 2.40 0.70 -9.97
N GLY A 55 1.23 1.31 -10.19
CA GLY A 55 0.72 2.36 -9.31
C GLY A 55 0.55 1.89 -7.87
N LEU A 56 0.18 0.62 -7.68
CA LEU A 56 0.09 0.00 -6.36
C LEU A 56 1.46 -0.12 -5.68
N MET A 57 2.52 -0.41 -6.44
CA MET A 57 3.89 -0.50 -5.91
C MET A 57 4.40 0.87 -5.45
N LEU A 58 4.14 1.92 -6.23
CA LEU A 58 4.46 3.30 -5.84
C LEU A 58 3.71 3.70 -4.57
N PHE A 59 2.42 3.37 -4.48
CA PHE A 59 1.62 3.62 -3.28
C PHE A 59 2.19 2.92 -2.04
N LYS A 60 2.62 1.66 -2.16
CA LYS A 60 3.26 0.93 -1.05
C LYS A 60 4.58 1.57 -0.60
N ILE A 61 5.37 2.11 -1.52
CA ILE A 61 6.62 2.83 -1.19
C ILE A 61 6.30 4.12 -0.42
N GLU A 62 5.31 4.89 -0.85
CA GLU A 62 4.89 6.10 -0.13
C GLU A 62 4.29 5.79 1.25
N LEU A 63 3.52 4.71 1.37
CA LEU A 63 3.01 4.24 2.66
C LEU A 63 4.16 3.95 3.64
N LEU A 64 5.24 3.35 3.15
CA LEU A 64 6.44 3.12 3.97
C LEU A 64 7.17 4.40 4.32
N ARG A 65 7.28 5.36 3.39
CA ARG A 65 7.88 6.68 3.67
C ARG A 65 7.14 7.41 4.79
N VAL A 66 5.81 7.43 4.77
CA VAL A 66 5.00 8.05 5.85
C VAL A 66 5.20 7.35 7.19
N TRP A 67 5.55 6.07 7.18
CA TRP A 67 5.71 5.25 8.39
C TRP A 67 7.11 5.27 9.01
N TYR A 68 8.14 5.52 8.21
CA TYR A 68 9.54 5.61 8.66
C TYR A 68 10.10 7.04 8.64
N GLY A 69 9.34 7.99 8.09
CA GLY A 69 9.66 9.42 8.07
C GLY A 69 9.46 10.11 9.41
#